data_AF-X0YJ89-F1
#
_entry.id   AF-X0YJ89-F1
#
_cell.length_a   1.000
_cell.length_b   1.000
_cell.length_c   1.000
_cell.angle_alpha   90.00
_cell.angle_beta   90.00
_cell.angle_gamma   90.00
#
_symmetry.space_group_name_H-M   'P 1'
#
loop_
_entity.id
_entity.type
_entity.pdbx_description
1 polymer ?
#
loop_
_entity_poly.entity_id
_entity_poly.type
_entity_poly.pdbx_seq_one_letter_code
_entity_poly.pdbx_strand_id
1 'polypeptide(L)' 'MQTSLQGIAKKAKLNKRYRFRDLYRLLNEENLLDSWKYLNNKAASGVDKITTKEFEANLPTNI' A
#
# COMPACT_ATOMS: atom_id res chain seq x y z
N MET A 1 6.03 -13.96 12.86
CA MET A 1 6.18 -13.45 11.48
C MET A 1 5.52 -12.09 11.45
N GLN A 2 6.30 -11.01 11.35
CA GLN A 2 5.74 -9.65 11.25
C GLN A 2 4.91 -9.59 9.96
N THR A 3 3.60 -9.36 10.09
CA THR A 3 2.69 -9.24 8.95
C THR A 3 2.86 -7.85 8.35
N SER A 4 3.69 -7.74 7.32
CA SER A 4 3.70 -6.57 6.44
C SER A 4 2.75 -6.77 5.26
N LEU A 5 2.27 -5.67 4.66
CA LEU A 5 1.47 -5.71 3.43
C LEU A 5 2.22 -6.44 2.30
N GLN A 6 3.55 -6.28 2.23
CA GLN A 6 4.41 -6.99 1.30
C GLN A 6 4.39 -8.52 1.51
N GLY A 7 4.43 -8.97 2.77
CA GLY A 7 4.35 -10.40 3.10
C GLY A 7 3.02 -11.04 2.67
N ILE A 8 1.92 -10.28 2.78
CA ILE A 8 0.60 -10.68 2.31
C ILE A 8 0.57 -10.77 0.78
N ALA A 9 1.07 -9.76 0.08
CA ALA A 9 1.14 -9.77 -1.38
C ALA A 9 1.92 -10.99 -1.90
N LYS A 10 3.06 -11.32 -1.27
CA LYS A 10 3.85 -12.52 -1.61
C LYS A 10 3.06 -13.81 -1.36
N LYS A 11 2.40 -13.93 -0.21
CA LYS A 11 1.60 -15.14 0.13
C LYS A 11 0.38 -15.30 -0.78
N ALA A 12 -0.28 -14.20 -1.15
CA ALA A 12 -1.42 -14.21 -2.06
C ALA A 12 -1.02 -14.70 -3.46
N LYS A 13 0.17 -14.29 -3.93
CA LYS A 13 0.75 -14.75 -5.20
C LYS A 13 1.06 -16.25 -5.18
N LEU A 14 1.62 -16.75 -4.07
CA LEU A 14 2.01 -18.16 -3.91
C LEU A 14 0.82 -19.09 -3.64
N ASN A 15 -0.17 -18.65 -2.87
CA ASN A 15 -1.32 -19.46 -2.49
C ASN A 15 -2.64 -18.71 -2.74
N LYS A 16 -3.18 -18.89 -3.96
CA LYS A 16 -4.40 -18.23 -4.42
C LYS A 16 -5.66 -18.60 -3.63
N ARG A 17 -5.66 -19.72 -2.90
CA ARG A 17 -6.81 -20.17 -2.08
C ARG A 17 -6.72 -19.71 -0.63
N TYR A 18 -5.59 -19.13 -0.23
CA TYR A 18 -5.40 -18.67 1.15
C TYR A 18 -6.35 -17.52 1.47
N ARG A 19 -7.10 -17.65 2.57
CA ARG A 19 -7.98 -16.61 3.09
C ARG A 19 -7.27 -15.87 4.22
N PHE A 20 -6.87 -14.63 3.94
CA PHE A 20 -6.36 -13.74 4.96
C PHE A 20 -7.50 -13.32 5.88
N ARG A 21 -7.23 -13.33 7.18
CA ARG A 21 -8.13 -12.79 8.21
C ARG A 21 -7.52 -11.50 8.72
N ASP A 22 -8.37 -10.62 9.27
CA ASP A 22 -7.92 -9.44 10.02
C ASP A 22 -7.09 -8.42 9.20
N LEU A 23 -7.24 -8.42 7.87
CA LEU A 23 -6.50 -7.52 6.97
C LEU A 23 -6.74 -6.04 7.28
N TYR A 24 -7.93 -5.68 7.78
CA TYR A 24 -8.26 -4.29 8.08
C TYR A 24 -7.33 -3.68 9.15
N ARG A 25 -6.79 -4.47 10.08
CA ARG A 25 -5.82 -3.98 11.08
C ARG A 25 -4.49 -3.55 10.48
N LEU A 26 -4.23 -3.98 9.24
CA LEU A 26 -3.01 -3.65 8.52
C LEU A 26 -3.16 -2.36 7.70
N LEU A 27 -4.37 -1.81 7.60
CA LEU A 27 -4.63 -0.47 7.09
C LEU A 27 -4.32 0.55 8.19
N ASN A 28 -3.03 0.77 8.42
CA ASN A 28 -2.53 1.73 9.40
C ASN A 28 -1.39 2.56 8.78
N GLU A 29 -1.09 3.69 9.41
CA GLU A 29 -0.12 4.67 8.93
C GLU A 29 1.25 4.05 8.65
N GLU A 30 1.80 3.24 9.56
CA GLU A 30 3.11 2.59 9.40
C GLU A 30 3.17 1.73 8.13
N ASN A 31 2.16 0.89 7.91
CA ASN A 31 2.10 0.01 6.74
C ASN A 31 1.85 0.78 5.43
N LEU A 32 1.07 1.87 5.48
CA LEU A 32 0.81 2.72 4.31
C LEU A 32 2.07 3.51 3.91
N LEU A 33 2.80 4.06 4.89
CA LEU A 33 4.09 4.71 4.70
C LEU A 33 5.14 3.76 4.10
N ASP A 34 5.18 2.52 4.57
CA ASP A 34 6.10 1.53 3.98
C ASP A 34 5.70 1.18 2.53
N SER A 35 4.40 1.05 2.26
CA SER A 35 3.89 0.75 0.93
C SER A 35 4.16 1.88 -0.08
N TRP A 36 4.15 3.14 0.37
CA TRP A 36 4.45 4.31 -0.46
C TRP A 36 5.78 4.18 -1.21
N LYS A 37 6.82 3.64 -0.56
CA LYS A 37 8.17 3.44 -1.13
C LYS A 37 8.19 2.54 -2.36
N TYR A 38 7.15 1.72 -2.55
CA TYR A 38 7.04 0.75 -3.63
C TYR A 38 6.05 1.19 -4.72
N LEU A 39 5.47 2.39 -4.62
CA LEU A 39 4.55 2.91 -5.62
C LEU A 39 5.26 3.13 -6.97
N ASN A 40 4.54 2.88 -8.07
CA ASN A 40 5.06 3.16 -9.41
C ASN A 40 4.95 4.65 -9.73
N ASN A 41 6.05 5.39 -9.55
CA ASN A 41 6.13 6.83 -9.84
C ASN A 41 5.95 7.21 -11.32
N LYS A 42 5.84 6.22 -12.23
CA LYS A 42 5.56 6.42 -13.65
C LYS A 42 4.09 6.17 -14.02
N ALA A 43 3.25 5.80 -13.05
CA ALA A 43 1.83 5.60 -13.28
C ALA A 43 1.15 6.93 -13.65
N ALA A 44 0.13 6.87 -14.50
CA ALA A 44 -0.72 8.02 -14.77
C ALA A 44 -1.51 8.40 -13.51
N SER A 45 -1.80 9.69 -13.34
CA SER A 45 -2.68 10.17 -12.27
C SER A 45 -4.06 9.51 -12.35
N GLY A 46 -4.70 9.35 -11.19
CA GLY A 46 -6.04 8.79 -11.08
C GLY A 46 -7.13 9.71 -11.64
N VAL A 47 -8.39 9.35 -11.41
CA VAL A 47 -9.56 10.17 -11.81
C VAL A 47 -9.54 11.55 -11.15
N ASP A 48 -8.93 11.65 -9.96
CA ASP A 48 -8.69 12.88 -9.20
C ASP A 48 -7.60 13.78 -9.81
N LYS A 49 -6.84 13.29 -10.80
CA LYS A 49 -5.71 13.97 -11.46
C LYS A 49 -4.56 14.33 -10.53
N ILE A 50 -4.52 13.82 -9.30
CA ILE A 50 -3.44 14.06 -8.35
C ILE A 50 -2.22 13.24 -8.79
N THR A 51 -1.10 13.91 -9.00
CA THR A 51 0.18 13.26 -9.29
C THR A 51 0.81 12.70 -8.01
N THR A 52 1.69 11.71 -8.15
CA THR A 52 2.45 11.17 -7.02
C THR A 52 3.19 12.26 -6.24
N LYS A 53 3.74 13.27 -6.95
CA LYS A 53 4.46 14.39 -6.32
C LYS A 53 3.55 15.31 -5.51
N GLU A 54 2.36 15.60 -6.02
CA GLU A 54 1.38 16.43 -5.30
C GLU A 54 0.88 15.71 -4.05
N PHE A 55 0.66 14.40 -4.14
CA PHE A 55 0.30 13.58 -2.99
C PHE A 55 1.44 13.51 -1.96
N GLU A 56 2.69 13.41 -2.39
CA GLU A 56 3.86 13.35 -1.51
C GLU A 56 4.09 14.64 -0.71
N ALA A 57 3.68 15.80 -1.25
CA ALA A 57 3.92 17.10 -0.65
C ALA A 57 3.40 17.21 0.79
N ASN A 58 2.32 16.49 1.11
CA ASN A 58 1.76 16.39 2.47
C ASN A 58 1.51 14.93 2.86
N LEU A 59 2.50 14.06 2.61
CA LEU A 59 2.37 12.61 2.85
C LEU A 59 1.83 12.23 4.25
N PRO A 60 2.26 12.84 5.37
CA PRO A 60 1.75 12.49 6.71
C PRO A 60 0.29 12.87 6.96
N THR A 61 -0.28 13.80 6.17
CA THR A 61 -1.70 14.18 6.27
C THR A 61 -2.56 13.42 5.28
N ASN A 62 -1.95 12.97 4.18
CA ASN A 62 -2.64 12.25 3.12
C ASN A 62 -2.75 10.73 3.39
N ILE A 63 -1.93 10.20 4.31
CA ILE A 63 -2.00 8.84 4.85
C ILE A 63 -2.79 8.85 6.16
#